data_AF-A0A838VA73-F1
#
_entry.id   AF-A0A838VA73-F1
#
_cell.length_a   1.000
_cell.length_b   1.000
_cell.length_c   1.000
_cell.angle_alpha   90.00
_cell.angle_beta   90.00
_cell.angle_gamma   90.00
#
_symmetry.space_group_name_H-M   'P 1'
#
loop_
_entity.id
_entity.type
_entity.pdbx_description
1 polymer ?
#
loop_
_entity_poly.entity_id
_entity_poly.type
_entity_poly.pdbx_seq_one_letter_code
_entity_poly.pdbx_strand_id
1 'polypeptide(L)' 'MRRRADFLAANAAKRVPTPGFVLLIRDRADDDPAVRLGVTVTKKIGNAVVRNRMKRRFRALAREVIAPVAAPGRDHVLI' A
#
# COMPACT_ATOMS: atom_id res chain seq x y z
N MET A 1 -6.32 5.10 1.26
CA MET A 1 -6.34 4.77 2.70
C MET A 1 -5.58 5.84 3.48
N ARG A 2 -6.11 6.30 4.63
CA ARG A 2 -5.52 7.42 5.40
C ARG A 2 -5.46 7.20 6.90
N ARG A 3 -6.30 6.33 7.49
CA ARG A 3 -6.35 6.15 8.94
C ARG A 3 -5.24 5.20 9.40
N ARG A 4 -4.57 5.56 10.49
CA ARG A 4 -3.48 4.77 11.08
C ARG A 4 -3.91 3.33 11.45
N ALA A 5 -5.14 3.15 11.91
CA ALA A 5 -5.69 1.83 12.27
C ALA A 5 -5.69 0.87 11.06
N ASP A 6 -6.05 1.38 9.87
CA ASP A 6 -6.06 0.58 8.65
C ASP A 6 -4.64 0.07 8.30
N PHE A 7 -3.61 0.90 8.52
CA PHE A 7 -2.20 0.51 8.28
C PHE A 7 -1.71 -0.54 9.28
N LEU A 8 -2.15 -0.48 10.54
CA LEU A 8 -1.83 -1.51 11.54
C LEU A 8 -2.46 -2.84 11.16
N ALA A 9 -3.75 -2.82 10.78
CA ALA A 9 -4.46 -4.02 10.37
C ALA A 9 -3.82 -4.64 9.12
N ALA A 10 -3.41 -3.82 8.15
CA ALA A 10 -2.70 -4.31 6.96
C ALA A 10 -1.34 -4.93 7.31
N ASN A 11 -0.64 -4.46 8.35
CA ASN A 11 0.66 -4.99 8.75
C ASN A 11 0.58 -6.41 9.34
N ALA A 12 -0.59 -6.81 9.87
CA ALA A 12 -0.86 -8.18 10.31
C ALA A 12 -1.33 -9.09 9.16
N ALA A 13 -1.61 -8.52 7.98
CA ALA A 13 -2.15 -9.25 6.84
C ALA A 13 -1.04 -9.92 6.00
N LYS A 14 -1.43 -10.48 4.86
CA LYS A 14 -0.53 -11.22 3.97
C LYS A 14 0.58 -10.30 3.45
N ARG A 15 1.83 -10.70 3.68
CA ARG A 15 3.03 -9.99 3.17
C ARG A 15 3.54 -10.69 1.92
N VAL A 16 3.73 -9.92 0.86
CA VAL A 16 4.27 -10.39 -0.42
C VAL A 16 5.55 -9.60 -0.71
N PRO A 17 6.73 -10.17 -0.47
CA PRO A 17 7.99 -9.51 -0.81
C PRO A 17 8.17 -9.47 -2.33
N THR A 18 8.63 -8.33 -2.85
CA THR A 18 8.94 -8.15 -4.27
C THR A 18 10.28 -7.43 -4.43
N PRO A 19 10.93 -7.48 -5.60
CA PRO A 19 12.10 -6.66 -5.85
C PRO A 19 11.77 -5.16 -5.68
N GLY A 20 12.39 -4.53 -4.69
CA GLY A 20 12.30 -3.08 -4.45
C GLY A 20 11.19 -2.60 -3.50
N PHE A 21 10.21 -3.43 -3.14
CA PHE A 21 9.18 -3.08 -2.14
C PHE A 21 8.48 -4.31 -1.56
N VAL A 22 7.72 -4.12 -0.48
CA VAL A 22 6.83 -5.16 0.07
C VAL A 22 5.39 -4.75 -0.14
N LEU A 23 4.56 -5.67 -0.64
CA LEU A 23 3.13 -5.49 -0.76
C LEU A 23 2.43 -6.19 0.42
N LEU A 24 1.61 -5.45 1.16
CA LEU A 24 0.67 -6.00 2.12
C LEU A 24 -0.72 -6.07 1.48
N ILE A 25 -1.39 -7.20 1.64
CA ILE A 25 -2.75 -7.41 1.14
C ILE A 25 -3.63 -7.84 2.31
N ARG A 26 -4.63 -7.01 2.63
CA ARG A 26 -5.63 -7.29 3.66
C ARG A 26 -6.98 -7.47 3.02
N ASP A 27 -7.60 -8.62 3.28
CA ASP A 27 -9.03 -8.80 3.03
C ASP A 27 -9.80 -8.05 4.11
N ARG A 28 -10.69 -7.12 3.72
CA ARG A 28 -11.42 -6.32 4.70
C ARG A 28 -12.63 -7.04 5.26
N ALA A 29 -13.20 -7.99 4.51
CA ALA A 29 -14.45 -8.66 4.85
C ALA A 29 -15.56 -7.70 5.33
N ASP A 30 -15.61 -6.48 4.74
CA ASP A 30 -16.57 -5.42 5.10
C ASP A 30 -17.69 -5.24 4.06
N ASP A 31 -17.86 -6.23 3.16
CA ASP A 31 -18.79 -6.24 2.01
C ASP A 31 -18.69 -5.04 1.06
N ASP A 32 -17.75 -4.12 1.30
CA ASP A 32 -17.42 -3.01 0.42
C ASP A 32 -16.43 -3.49 -0.64
N PRO A 33 -16.78 -3.51 -1.94
CA PRO A 33 -15.89 -3.97 -2.99
C PRO A 33 -14.74 -2.99 -3.29
N ALA A 34 -14.72 -1.79 -2.68
CA ALA A 34 -13.74 -0.77 -2.99
C ALA A 34 -12.29 -1.24 -2.78
N VAL A 35 -11.44 -1.04 -3.78
CA VAL A 35 -9.99 -1.22 -3.63
C VAL A 35 -9.42 0.00 -2.92
N ARG A 36 -8.72 -0.20 -1.79
CA ARG A 36 -8.06 0.89 -1.07
C ARG A 36 -6.55 0.73 -1.14
N LEU A 37 -5.89 1.81 -1.56
CA LEU A 37 -4.43 1.87 -1.67
C LEU A 37 -3.81 2.65 -0.50
N GLY A 38 -2.71 2.12 0.04
CA GLY A 38 -1.86 2.75 1.05
C GLY A 38 -0.40 2.74 0.62
N VAL A 39 0.35 3.76 1.05
CA VAL A 39 1.80 3.83 0.81
C VAL A 39 2.48 4.22 2.12
N THR A 40 3.42 3.39 2.55
CA THR A 40 4.32 3.63 3.66
C THR A 40 5.73 3.76 3.11
N VAL A 41 6.50 4.73 3.59
CA VAL A 41 7.92 4.84 3.24
C VAL A 41 8.69 5.08 4.52
N THR A 42 9.67 4.22 4.81
CA THR A 42 10.42 4.28 6.07
C THR A 42 11.34 5.50 6.12
N LYS A 43 11.72 5.93 7.33
CA LYS A 43 12.74 6.99 7.51
C LYS A 43 14.12 6.57 6.98
N LYS A 44 14.39 5.26 6.89
CA LYS A 44 15.69 4.70 6.49
C LYS A 44 16.08 5.00 5.04
N ILE A 45 15.10 5.26 4.16
CA ILE A 45 15.36 5.54 2.74
C ILE A 45 15.98 6.93 2.50
N GLY A 46 15.95 7.82 3.49
CA GLY A 46 16.56 9.14 3.41
C GLY A 46 15.66 10.29 3.87
N ASN A 47 16.01 11.51 3.44
CA ASN A 47 15.37 12.75 3.88
C ASN A 47 13.92 12.91 3.36
N ALA A 48 13.26 14.00 3.75
CA ALA A 48 11.88 14.28 3.35
C ALA A 48 11.69 14.35 1.82
N VAL A 49 12.66 14.87 1.08
CA VAL A 49 12.59 15.00 -0.39
C VAL A 49 12.63 13.63 -1.05
N VAL A 50 13.55 12.76 -0.63
CA VAL A 50 13.67 11.37 -1.13
C VAL A 50 12.40 10.59 -0.81
N ARG A 51 11.90 10.66 0.44
CA ARG A 51 10.66 9.99 0.85
C ARG A 51 9.45 10.48 0.06
N ASN A 52 9.33 11.78 -0.17
CA ASN A 52 8.22 12.33 -0.96
C ASN A 52 8.31 11.92 -2.43
N ARG A 53 9.52 11.81 -2.99
CA ARG A 53 9.73 11.27 -4.34
C ARG A 53 9.29 9.81 -4.43
N MET A 54 9.68 8.96 -3.47
CA MET A 54 9.26 7.56 -3.41
C MET A 54 7.74 7.43 -3.27
N LYS A 55 7.12 8.19 -2.36
CA LYS A 55 5.64 8.22 -2.22
C LYS A 55 4.95 8.61 -3.52
N ARG A 56 5.48 9.58 -4.29
CA ARG A 56 4.92 9.95 -5.60
C ARG A 56 5.03 8.80 -6.60
N ARG A 57 6.20 8.16 -6.69
CA ARG A 57 6.44 7.01 -7.60
C ARG A 57 5.53 5.82 -7.26
N PHE A 58 5.43 5.45 -5.99
CA PHE A 58 4.54 4.38 -5.55
C PHE A 58 3.06 4.68 -5.80
N ARG A 59 2.61 5.95 -5.67
CA ARG A 59 1.24 6.32 -6.05
C ARG A 59 0.97 6.29 -7.55
N ALA A 60 1.98 6.50 -8.39
CA ALA A 60 1.84 6.32 -9.83
C ALA A 60 1.72 4.83 -10.15
N LEU A 61 2.68 4.03 -9.68
CA LEU A 61 2.68 2.56 -9.81
C LEU A 61 1.36 1.94 -9.32
N ALA A 62 0.88 2.34 -8.14
CA ALA A 62 -0.32 1.77 -7.57
C ALA A 62 -1.58 2.10 -8.38
N ARG A 63 -1.63 3.26 -9.05
CA ARG A 63 -2.76 3.63 -9.92
C ARG A 63 -2.68 2.95 -11.28
N GLU A 64 -1.50 2.87 -11.87
CA GLU A 64 -1.32 2.36 -13.24
C GLU A 64 -1.29 0.83 -13.30
N VAL A 65 -0.71 0.19 -12.29
CA VAL A 65 -0.43 -1.26 -12.32
C VAL A 65 -1.29 -2.03 -11.33
N ILE A 66 -1.44 -1.52 -10.10
CA ILE A 66 -2.12 -2.28 -9.03
C ILE A 66 -3.64 -2.12 -9.12
N ALA A 67 -4.15 -0.90 -9.29
CA ALA A 67 -5.59 -0.65 -9.31
C ALA A 67 -6.37 -1.49 -10.36
N PRO A 68 -5.84 -1.75 -11.58
CA PRO A 68 -6.53 -2.57 -12.57
C PRO A 68 -6.62 -4.06 -12.21
N VAL A 69 -5.68 -4.59 -11.42
CA VAL A 69 -5.59 -6.03 -11.10
C VAL A 69 -5.89 -6.33 -9.63
N ALA A 70 -6.16 -5.30 -8.84
CA ALA A 70 -6.42 -5.42 -7.42
C ALA A 70 -7.75 -6.15 -7.17
N ALA A 71 -7.72 -7.14 -6.28
CA ALA A 71 -8.92 -7.85 -5.88
C ALA A 71 -9.89 -6.89 -5.15
N PRO A 72 -11.19 -6.91 -5.48
CA PRO A 72 -12.22 -6.15 -4.78
C PRO A 72 -12.21 -6.41 -3.28
N GLY A 73 -12.58 -5.40 -2.49
CA GLY A 73 -12.70 -5.52 -1.04
C GLY A 73 -11.38 -5.62 -0.28
N ARG A 74 -10.24 -5.36 -0.94
CA ARG A 74 -8.92 -5.48 -0.31
C ARG A 74 -8.19 -4.16 -0.14
N ASP A 75 -7.48 -4.07 0.98
CA ASP A 75 -6.49 -3.02 1.22
C ASP A 75 -5.13 -3.48 0.71
N HIS A 76 -4.50 -2.67 -0.14
CA HIS A 76 -3.16 -2.91 -0.66
C HIS A 76 -2.22 -1.82 -0.16
N VAL A 77 -1.19 -2.20 0.60
CA VAL A 77 -0.21 -1.25 1.15
C VAL A 77 1.18 -1.55 0.60
N LEU A 78 1.77 -0.57 -0.06
CA LEU A 78 3.16 -0.63 -0.53
C LEU A 78 4.08 -0.08 0.55
N ILE A 79 5.14 -0.81 0.87
CA ILE A 79 6.20 -0.44 1.84
C ILE A 79 7.54 -0.34 1.13
#